data_AF-A0A7T5JGW8-F1
#
_entry.id   AF-A0A7T5JGW8-F1
#
_cell.length_a   1.000
_cell.length_b   1.000
_cell.length_c   1.000
_cell.angle_alpha   90.00
_cell.angle_beta   90.00
_cell.angle_gamma   90.00
#
_symmetry.space_group_name_H-M   'P 1'
#
loop_
_entity.id
_entity.type
_entity.pdbx_description
1 polymer ?
#
loop_
_entity_poly.entity_id
_entity_poly.type
_entity_poly.pdbx_seq_one_letter_code
_entity_poly.pdbx_strand_id
1 'polypeptide(L)' 'MGESKRRREQLGEKYGQAEPILPWLPITKQQSQDFMKWTSRGTWAMIIVVIAFWITLRFIGPSLGWWSLVD' A
#
# COMPACT_ATOMS: atom_id res chain seq x y z
N MET A 1 9.48 30.44 10.21
CA MET A 1 9.24 29.41 11.25
C MET A 1 8.03 29.69 12.16
N GLY A 2 7.05 30.54 11.77
CA GLY A 2 5.92 30.92 12.64
C GLY A 2 4.61 30.15 12.39
N GLU A 3 4.41 29.66 11.16
CA GLU A 3 3.20 28.96 10.71
C GLU A 3 2.87 27.70 11.54
N SER A 4 3.90 26.96 11.94
CA SER A 4 3.77 25.73 12.74
C SER A 4 3.46 26.01 14.21
N LYS A 5 3.96 27.12 14.79
CA LYS A 5 3.61 27.56 16.15
C LYS A 5 2.17 28.07 16.22
N ARG A 6 1.75 28.88 15.24
CA ARG A 6 0.36 29.37 15.14
C ARG A 6 -0.66 28.24 14.94
N ARG A 7 -0.33 27.24 14.11
CA ARG A 7 -1.17 26.04 13.97
C ARG A 7 -1.24 25.21 15.26
N ARG A 8 -0.15 25.14 16.04
CA ARG A 8 -0.16 24.52 17.39
C ARG A 8 -1.08 25.22 18.36
N GLU A 9 -1.02 26.54 18.41
CA GLU A 9 -1.85 27.35 19.32
C GLU A 9 -3.34 27.30 18.96
N GLN A 10 -3.69 27.26 17.67
CA GLN A 10 -5.07 27.15 17.21
C GLN A 10 -5.67 25.75 17.43
N LEU A 11 -4.88 24.69 17.26
CA LEU A 11 -5.35 23.31 17.38
C LEU A 11 -5.22 22.76 18.81
N GLY A 12 -4.41 23.37 19.69
CA GLY A 12 -4.29 23.00 21.10
C GLY A 12 -4.03 21.50 21.29
N GLU A 13 -4.84 20.85 22.14
CA GLU A 13 -4.75 19.40 22.37
C GLU A 13 -5.05 18.54 21.13
N LYS A 14 -5.72 19.09 20.12
CA LYS A 14 -5.99 18.41 18.85
C LYS A 14 -4.80 18.45 17.89
N TYR A 15 -3.74 19.21 18.20
CA TYR A 15 -2.55 19.27 17.36
C TYR A 15 -1.81 17.92 17.35
N GLY A 16 -1.86 17.22 16.21
CA GLY A 16 -1.29 15.89 16.05
C GLY A 16 -2.28 14.74 16.28
N GLN A 17 -3.54 15.05 16.60
CA GLN A 17 -4.61 14.05 16.61
C GLN A 17 -5.09 13.78 15.17
N ALA A 18 -5.40 12.52 14.87
CA ALA A 18 -5.88 12.11 13.56
C ALA A 18 -7.32 12.60 13.36
N GLU A 19 -7.47 13.75 12.68
CA GLU A 19 -8.79 14.29 12.36
C GLU A 19 -9.62 13.29 11.53
N PRO A 20 -10.89 13.02 11.91
CA PRO A 20 -11.83 12.28 11.07
C PRO A 20 -12.04 13.03 9.76
N ILE A 21 -11.96 12.32 8.63
CA ILE A 21 -12.20 12.93 7.30
C ILE A 21 -13.68 13.32 7.16
N LEU A 22 -14.59 12.60 7.84
CA LEU A 22 -16.01 12.86 7.87
C LEU A 22 -16.54 12.79 9.31
N PRO A 23 -17.38 13.73 9.76
CA PRO A 23 -17.83 13.81 11.16
C PRO A 23 -18.79 12.68 11.58
N TRP A 24 -19.40 11.98 10.62
CA TRP A 24 -20.37 10.90 10.86
C TRP A 24 -19.77 9.49 10.70
N LEU A 25 -18.52 9.39 10.25
CA LEU A 25 -17.86 8.11 9.97
C LEU A 25 -16.52 8.06 10.73
N PRO A 26 -16.28 7.05 11.57
CA PRO A 26 -15.07 6.95 12.39
C PRO A 26 -13.86 6.49 11.55
N ILE A 27 -13.67 7.08 10.36
CA ILE A 27 -12.49 6.89 9.51
C ILE A 27 -11.59 8.11 9.70
N THR A 28 -10.47 7.88 10.37
CA THR A 28 -9.44 8.90 10.55
C THR A 28 -8.57 8.99 9.30
N LYS A 29 -7.99 10.17 9.07
CA LYS A 29 -7.03 10.37 7.97
C LYS A 29 -5.85 9.38 8.03
N GLN A 30 -5.46 8.99 9.23
CA GLN A 30 -4.39 8.04 9.47
C GLN A 30 -4.75 6.62 9.00
N GLN A 31 -5.97 6.15 9.27
CA GLN A 31 -6.43 4.83 8.80
C GLN A 31 -6.44 4.74 7.27
N SER A 32 -6.87 5.80 6.59
CA SER A 32 -6.84 5.86 5.11
C SER A 32 -5.40 5.79 4.58
N GLN A 33 -4.47 6.52 5.20
CA GLN A 33 -3.06 6.49 4.82
C GLN A 33 -2.43 5.12 5.04
N ASP A 34 -2.73 4.47 6.16
CA ASP A 34 -2.17 3.15 6.47
C ASP A 34 -2.77 2.06 5.58
N PHE A 35 -4.07 2.16 5.23
CA PHE A 35 -4.69 1.30 4.22
C PHE A 35 -4.02 1.45 2.85
N MET A 36 -3.78 2.70 2.41
CA MET A 36 -3.11 2.96 1.13
C MET A 36 -1.67 2.45 1.12
N LYS A 37 -0.92 2.60 2.22
CA LYS A 37 0.43 2.02 2.35
C LYS A 37 0.39 0.51 2.23
N TRP A 38 -0.54 -0.15 2.95
CA TRP A 38 -0.65 -1.61 2.94
C TRP A 38 -1.05 -2.13 1.56
N THR A 39 -2.05 -1.52 0.93
CA THR A 39 -2.50 -1.87 -0.42
C THR A 39 -1.38 -1.68 -1.44
N SER A 40 -0.67 -0.54 -1.39
CA SER A 40 0.44 -0.28 -2.33
C SER A 40 1.56 -1.32 -2.18
N ARG A 41 1.89 -1.71 -0.94
CA ARG A 41 2.85 -2.77 -0.67
C ARG A 41 2.35 -4.13 -1.14
N GLY A 42 1.06 -4.42 -0.96
CA GLY A 42 0.40 -5.63 -1.44
C GLY A 42 0.41 -5.74 -2.96
N THR A 43 0.17 -4.64 -3.67
CA THR A 43 0.24 -4.58 -5.14
C THR A 43 1.63 -4.96 -5.63
N TRP A 44 2.70 -4.40 -5.03
CA TRP A 44 4.06 -4.77 -5.39
C TRP A 44 4.37 -6.25 -5.11
N ALA A 45 3.88 -6.80 -4.00
CA ALA A 45 4.02 -8.22 -3.71
C ALA A 45 3.34 -9.08 -4.79
N MET A 46 2.13 -8.71 -5.21
CA MET A 46 1.42 -9.43 -6.26
C MET A 46 2.11 -9.34 -7.62
N ILE A 47 2.66 -8.19 -7.98
CA ILE A 47 3.45 -8.05 -9.21
C ILE A 47 4.62 -9.04 -9.20
N ILE A 48 5.36 -9.11 -8.09
CA ILE A 48 6.48 -10.05 -7.95
C ILE A 48 6.00 -11.50 -8.07
N VAL A 49 4.88 -11.85 -7.44
CA VAL A 49 4.30 -13.21 -7.52
C VAL A 49 3.93 -13.56 -8.97
N VAL A 50 3.28 -12.65 -9.69
CA VAL A 50 2.89 -12.87 -11.10
C VAL A 50 4.13 -13.06 -11.98
N ILE A 51 5.16 -12.25 -11.79
CA ILE A 51 6.43 -12.38 -12.53
C ILE A 51 7.09 -13.72 -12.21
N ALA A 52 7.19 -14.08 -10.93
CA ALA A 52 7.78 -15.34 -10.50
C ALA A 52 7.02 -16.55 -11.06
N PHE A 53 5.69 -16.49 -11.05
CA PHE A 53 4.83 -17.51 -11.64
C PHE A 53 5.04 -17.62 -13.15
N TRP A 54 5.08 -16.49 -13.87
CA TRP A 54 5.35 -16.47 -15.31
C TRP A 54 6.72 -17.07 -15.65
N ILE A 55 7.77 -16.72 -14.91
CA ILE A 55 9.11 -17.29 -15.06
C ILE A 55 9.09 -18.80 -14.79
N THR A 56 8.42 -19.22 -13.72
CA THR A 56 8.26 -20.64 -13.37
C THR A 56 7.61 -21.39 -14.52
N LEU A 57 6.53 -20.85 -15.08
CA LEU A 57 5.86 -21.49 -16.20
C LEU A 57 6.72 -21.54 -17.47
N ARG A 58 7.48 -20.48 -17.75
CA ARG A 58 8.20 -20.36 -19.02
C ARG A 58 9.55 -21.08 -19.03
N PHE A 59 10.19 -21.22 -17.88
CA PHE A 59 11.54 -21.77 -17.77
C PHE A 59 11.58 -23.05 -16.96
N ILE A 60 10.95 -23.07 -15.78
CA ILE A 60 10.99 -24.24 -14.88
C ILE A 60 10.12 -25.37 -15.43
N GLY A 61 8.93 -25.06 -15.94
CA GLY A 61 8.04 -26.05 -16.56
C GLY A 61 8.72 -26.83 -17.69
N PRO A 62 9.28 -26.15 -18.71
CA PRO A 62 10.00 -26.83 -19.79
C PRO A 62 11.28 -27.53 -19.36
N SER A 63 12.06 -26.95 -18.42
CA SER A 63 13.32 -27.56 -17.97
C SER A 63 13.11 -28.81 -17.12
N LEU A 64 12.01 -28.88 -16.38
CA LEU A 64 11.59 -30.07 -15.64
C LEU A 64 10.78 -31.06 -16.49
N GLY A 65 10.50 -30.74 -17.75
CA GLY A 65 9.76 -31.60 -18.68
C GLY A 65 8.26 -31.69 -18.41
N TRP A 66 7.67 -30.74 -17.67
CA TRP A 66 6.23 -30.73 -17.40
C TRP A 66 5.40 -30.42 -18.65
N TRP A 67 5.93 -29.60 -19.57
CA TRP A 67 5.37 -29.36 -20.91
C TRP A 67 6.45 -28.81 -21.84
N SER A 68 6.25 -28.99 -23.14
CA SER A 68 7.09 -28.41 -24.19
C SER A 68 6.41 -27.19 -24.81
N LEU A 69 7.20 -26.21 -25.22
CA LEU A 69 6.69 -25.09 -26.01
C LEU A 69 6.64 -25.55 -27.46
N VAL A 70 5.47 -25.38 -28.07
CA VAL A 70 5.29 -25.63 -29.49
C VAL A 70 5.62 -24.32 -30.20
N ASP A 71 6.53 -24.37 -31.18
CA ASP A 71 6.91 -23.24 -32.03
C ASP A 71 5.77 -22.77 -32.94
#